data_AF-A0A376TQG6-F1
#
_entry.id   AF-A0A376TQG6-F1
#
_cell.length_a   1.000
_cell.length_b   1.000
_cell.length_c   1.000
_cell.angle_alpha   90.00
_cell.angle_beta   90.00
_cell.angle_gamma   90.00
#
_symmetry.space_group_name_H-M   'P 1'
#
loop_
_entity.id
_entity.type
_entity.pdbx_description
1 polymer ?
#
loop_
_entity_poly.entity_id
_entity_poly.type
_entity_poly.pdbx_seq_one_letter_code
_entity_poly.pdbx_strand_id
1 'polypeptide(L)'
;MDKSKRHLAWWVVGLLAVAAIVAWWLLRPAGVPEGFAVSNGRIEATEVDIASKIAGRIDTILVKEGQFVREGEVLAKMDTRVLQEQRLEAIAQIKEAQSAVAAAQALLEQRQSETRAAQSLVNQRQANWTP
;
A
#
# COMPACT_ATOMS: atom_id res chain seq x y z
N MET A 1 40.96 -67.82 39.05
CA MET A 1 41.29 -66.60 38.29
C MET A 1 41.28 -65.42 39.27
N ASP A 2 42.46 -64.89 39.60
CA ASP A 2 42.73 -64.11 40.81
C ASP A 2 41.93 -62.81 40.96
N LYS A 3 41.36 -62.58 42.16
CA LYS A 3 40.66 -61.34 42.56
C LYS A 3 41.54 -60.10 42.35
N SER A 4 42.85 -60.23 42.64
CA SER A 4 43.96 -59.90 41.73
C SER A 4 43.74 -58.94 40.56
N LYS A 5 43.44 -59.60 39.44
CA LYS A 5 43.48 -59.01 38.11
C LYS A 5 42.25 -58.13 37.86
N ARG A 6 41.17 -58.34 38.63
CA ARG A 6 39.94 -57.54 38.56
C ARG A 6 40.13 -56.14 39.14
N HIS A 7 40.79 -55.99 40.30
CA HIS A 7 41.07 -54.66 40.84
C HIS A 7 42.08 -53.90 39.99
N LEU A 8 43.09 -54.59 39.45
CA LEU A 8 44.04 -53.97 38.51
C LEU A 8 43.34 -53.45 37.24
N ALA A 9 42.38 -54.21 36.70
CA ALA A 9 41.54 -53.75 35.59
C ALA A 9 40.70 -52.50 35.96
N TRP A 10 40.11 -52.45 37.16
CA TRP A 10 39.40 -51.26 37.63
C TRP A 10 40.29 -50.03 37.79
N TRP A 11 41.54 -50.21 38.25
CA TRP A 11 42.51 -49.11 38.34
C TRP A 11 42.92 -48.56 36.97
N VAL A 12 43.13 -49.43 35.98
CA VAL A 12 43.46 -49.02 34.61
C VAL A 12 42.29 -48.28 33.97
N VAL A 13 41.06 -48.77 34.15
CA VAL A 13 39.85 -48.09 33.66
C VAL A 13 39.67 -46.73 34.35
N GLY A 14 39.92 -46.66 35.67
CA GLY A 14 39.89 -45.39 36.40
C GLY A 14 40.92 -44.39 35.88
N LEU A 15 42.14 -44.84 35.62
CA LEU A 15 43.20 -44.00 35.07
C LEU A 15 42.86 -43.48 33.67
N LEU A 16 42.32 -44.35 32.80
CA LEU A 16 41.88 -43.97 31.46
C LEU A 16 40.72 -42.97 31.49
N ALA A 17 39.76 -43.16 32.41
CA ALA A 17 38.66 -42.21 32.58
C ALA A 17 39.17 -40.84 33.04
N VAL A 18 40.12 -40.80 33.97
CA VAL A 18 40.75 -39.55 34.42
C VAL A 18 41.51 -38.89 33.28
N ALA A 19 42.31 -39.65 32.52
CA ALA A 19 43.05 -39.12 31.37
C ALA A 19 42.11 -38.55 30.29
N ALA A 20 40.98 -39.23 30.03
CA ALA A 20 39.97 -38.75 29.08
C ALA A 20 39.28 -37.46 29.58
N ILE A 21 38.98 -37.34 30.87
CA ILE A 21 38.40 -36.13 31.47
C ILE A 21 39.39 -34.97 31.39
N VAL A 22 40.66 -35.22 31.71
CA VAL A 22 41.73 -34.21 31.66
C VAL A 22 41.95 -33.75 30.22
N ALA A 23 42.06 -34.67 29.26
CA ALA A 23 42.15 -34.34 27.84
C ALA A 23 40.94 -33.52 27.38
N TRP A 24 39.73 -33.94 27.76
CA TRP A 24 38.52 -33.18 27.43
C TRP A 24 38.51 -31.78 28.04
N TRP A 25 39.07 -31.58 29.24
CA TRP A 25 39.14 -30.28 29.88
C TRP A 25 40.17 -29.36 29.22
N LEU A 26 41.34 -29.89 28.82
CA LEU A 26 42.39 -29.13 28.13
C LEU A 26 42.06 -28.82 26.66
N LEU A 27 41.34 -29.71 25.97
CA LEU A 27 40.97 -29.51 24.56
C LEU A 27 39.68 -28.72 24.36
N ARG A 28 38.96 -28.36 25.43
CA ARG A 28 37.78 -27.48 25.31
C ARG A 28 38.24 -26.11 24.79
N PRO A 29 37.65 -25.60 23.70
CA PRO A 29 37.96 -24.27 23.21
C PRO A 29 37.68 -23.24 24.32
N ALA A 30 38.60 -22.29 24.50
CA ALA A 30 38.37 -21.16 25.38
C ALA A 30 37.06 -20.48 24.95
N GLY A 31 36.09 -20.45 25.86
CA GLY A 31 34.83 -19.74 25.63
C GLY A 31 35.08 -18.25 25.39
N VAL A 32 34.02 -17.52 25.06
CA VAL A 32 34.10 -16.07 24.87
C VAL A 32 34.63 -15.39 26.16
N PRO A 33 35.57 -14.42 26.06
CA PRO A 33 36.12 -13.73 27.24
C PRO A 33 35.03 -13.04 28.08
N GLU A 34 35.27 -12.87 29.38
CA GLU A 34 34.34 -12.15 30.26
C GLU A 34 34.01 -10.76 29.70
N GLY A 35 32.71 -10.46 29.59
CA GLY A 35 32.20 -9.22 28.99
C GLY A 35 31.84 -9.30 27.50
N PHE A 36 32.16 -10.40 26.81
CA PHE A 36 31.80 -10.61 25.40
C PHE A 36 30.70 -11.67 25.25
N ALA A 37 29.56 -11.29 24.70
CA ALA A 37 28.51 -12.20 24.26
C ALA A 37 28.53 -12.26 22.72
N VAL A 38 28.72 -13.45 22.15
CA VAL A 38 28.58 -13.65 20.70
C VAL A 38 27.12 -13.91 20.40
N SER A 39 26.50 -13.03 19.64
CA SER A 39 25.14 -13.17 19.13
C SER A 39 25.18 -13.11 17.61
N ASN A 40 24.48 -14.04 16.96
CA ASN A 40 24.25 -13.98 15.52
C ASN A 40 23.06 -13.04 15.27
N GLY A 41 23.34 -11.77 14.97
CA GLY A 41 22.34 -10.86 14.46
C GLY A 41 22.06 -11.12 12.98
N ARG A 42 20.79 -11.17 12.59
CA ARG A 42 20.38 -11.09 11.18
C ARG A 42 19.74 -9.74 10.93
N ILE A 43 20.20 -9.06 9.89
CA ILE A 43 19.56 -7.83 9.42
C ILE A 43 18.40 -8.27 8.54
N GLU A 44 17.19 -7.93 8.95
CA GLU A 44 15.97 -8.14 8.17
C GLU A 44 15.59 -6.82 7.51
N ALA A 45 15.33 -6.85 6.20
CA ALA A 45 14.83 -5.72 5.44
C ALA A 45 13.46 -6.07 4.88
N THR A 46 12.52 -5.13 4.95
CA THR A 46 11.21 -5.28 4.29
C THR A 46 11.34 -4.76 2.87
N GLU A 47 11.29 -5.68 1.91
CA GLU A 47 11.24 -5.35 0.50
C GLU A 47 9.79 -5.10 0.07
N VAL A 48 9.58 -4.04 -0.71
CA VAL A 48 8.27 -3.67 -1.23
C VAL A 48 8.39 -3.42 -2.72
N ASP A 49 7.68 -4.23 -3.50
CA ASP A 49 7.58 -4.04 -4.94
C ASP A 49 6.59 -2.92 -5.27
N ILE A 50 7.04 -1.96 -6.06
CA ILE A 50 6.23 -0.81 -6.47
C ILE A 50 5.72 -1.06 -7.89
N ALA A 51 4.40 -1.17 -8.03
CA ALA A 51 3.72 -1.37 -9.31
C ALA A 51 2.68 -0.28 -9.58
N SER A 52 2.46 0.04 -10.85
CA SER A 52 1.39 0.97 -11.24
C SER A 52 0.03 0.30 -11.10
N LYS A 53 -0.95 1.03 -10.57
CA LYS A 53 -2.35 0.54 -10.45
C LYS A 53 -3.02 0.33 -11.81
N ILE A 54 -2.61 1.10 -12.82
CA ILE A 54 -3.14 1.07 -14.18
C ILE A 54 -1.97 0.77 -15.11
N ALA A 55 -2.20 -0.09 -16.09
CA ALA A 55 -1.21 -0.32 -17.14
C ALA A 55 -1.04 0.95 -17.99
N GLY A 56 0.20 1.35 -18.22
CA GLY A 56 0.50 2.58 -18.95
C GLY A 56 1.98 2.70 -19.27
N ARG A 57 2.32 3.69 -20.09
CA ARG A 57 3.70 4.03 -20.41
C ARG A 57 4.24 4.98 -19.35
N ILE A 58 5.48 4.76 -18.92
CA ILE A 58 6.22 5.71 -18.08
C ILE A 58 6.67 6.87 -18.97
N ASP A 59 6.37 8.10 -18.55
CA ASP A 59 6.84 9.32 -19.18
C ASP A 59 8.25 9.66 -18.66
N THR A 60 8.41 9.75 -17.33
CA THR A 60 9.67 10.14 -16.70
C THR A 60 9.89 9.39 -15.40
N ILE A 61 11.13 8.97 -15.14
CA ILE A 61 11.57 8.44 -13.83
C ILE A 61 12.31 9.57 -13.09
N LEU A 62 11.91 9.85 -11.86
CA LEU A 62 12.38 11.00 -11.07
C LEU A 62 13.47 10.65 -10.05
N VAL A 63 13.71 9.35 -9.85
CA VAL A 63 14.65 8.82 -8.85
C VAL A 63 15.72 7.97 -9.51
N LYS A 64 16.86 7.82 -8.81
CA LYS A 64 17.95 6.93 -9.23
C LYS A 64 18.01 5.69 -8.36
N GLU A 65 18.62 4.63 -8.88
CA GLU A 65 18.90 3.43 -8.11
C GLU A 65 19.79 3.74 -6.90
N GLY A 66 19.46 3.17 -5.74
CA GLY A 66 20.14 3.42 -4.47
C GLY A 66 19.82 4.76 -3.81
N GLN A 67 18.92 5.57 -4.37
CA GLN A 67 18.48 6.82 -3.77
C GLN A 67 17.51 6.56 -2.61
N PHE A 68 17.74 7.23 -1.48
CA PHE A 68 16.79 7.24 -0.37
C PHE A 68 15.57 8.09 -0.72
N VAL A 69 14.38 7.51 -0.58
CA VAL A 69 13.10 8.15 -0.85
C VAL A 69 12.22 8.13 0.40
N ARG A 70 11.25 9.06 0.47
CA ARG A 70 10.30 9.14 1.58
C ARG A 70 8.91 8.68 1.16
N GLU A 71 8.08 8.35 2.14
CA GLU A 71 6.69 8.03 1.89
C GLU A 71 5.97 9.22 1.20
N GLY A 72 5.19 8.91 0.16
CA GLY A 72 4.46 9.90 -0.64
C GLY A 72 5.30 10.60 -1.71
N GLU A 73 6.60 10.30 -1.81
CA GLU A 73 7.45 10.87 -2.86
C GLU A 73 7.13 10.29 -4.24
N VAL A 74 7.06 11.14 -5.25
CA VAL A 74 6.76 10.72 -6.62
C VAL A 74 8.00 10.12 -7.26
N LEU A 75 7.99 8.81 -7.47
CA LEU A 75 9.12 8.07 -8.04
C LEU A 75 9.16 8.14 -9.57
N ALA A 76 8.00 8.08 -10.21
CA ALA A 76 7.86 8.13 -11.66
C ALA A 76 6.53 8.78 -12.06
N LYS A 77 6.50 9.36 -13.26
CA LYS A 77 5.30 9.92 -13.88
C LYS A 77 4.90 9.05 -15.07
N MET A 78 3.61 8.74 -15.16
CA MET A 78 3.05 8.05 -16.33
C MET A 78 2.66 9.04 -17.41
N ASP A 79 2.68 8.60 -18.67
CA ASP A 79 2.07 9.33 -19.77
C ASP A 79 0.55 9.26 -19.65
N THR A 80 -0.05 10.38 -19.28
CA THR A 80 -1.49 10.51 -19.07
C THR A 80 -2.17 11.33 -20.16
N ARG A 81 -1.55 11.53 -21.33
CA ARG A 81 -2.12 12.40 -22.37
C ARG A 81 -3.53 11.97 -22.78
N VAL A 82 -3.71 10.67 -23.06
CA VAL A 82 -5.03 10.12 -23.43
C VAL A 82 -6.04 10.27 -22.29
N LEU A 83 -5.63 9.99 -21.05
CA LEU A 83 -6.51 10.12 -19.88
C LEU A 83 -6.93 11.58 -19.65
N GLN A 84 -6.03 12.53 -19.92
CA GLN A 84 -6.32 13.95 -19.78
C GLN A 84 -7.34 14.42 -20.83
N GLU A 85 -7.20 13.99 -22.08
CA GLU A 85 -8.19 14.27 -23.13
C GLU A 85 -9.56 13.67 -22.78
N GLN A 86 -9.60 12.40 -22.36
CA GLN A 86 -10.84 11.75 -21.90
C GLN A 86 -11.50 12.50 -20.73
N ARG A 87 -10.68 13.00 -19.79
CA ARG A 87 -11.17 13.81 -18.67
C ARG A 87 -11.76 15.13 -19.15
N LEU A 88 -11.14 15.80 -20.11
CA LEU A 88 -11.63 17.06 -20.68
C LEU A 88 -12.94 16.83 -21.44
N GLU A 89 -13.03 15.77 -22.23
CA GLU A 89 -14.24 15.36 -22.92
C GLU A 89 -15.39 15.10 -21.93
N ALA A 90 -15.15 14.34 -20.87
CA ALA A 90 -16.16 14.06 -19.85
C ALA A 90 -16.62 15.35 -19.13
N ILE A 91 -15.71 16.28 -18.84
CA ILE A 91 -16.06 17.57 -18.25
C ILE A 91 -16.94 18.40 -19.20
N ALA A 92 -16.63 18.39 -20.50
CA ALA A 92 -17.42 19.08 -21.51
C ALA A 92 -18.85 18.51 -21.59
N GLN A 93 -18.99 17.18 -21.58
CA GLN A 93 -20.29 16.50 -21.56
C GLN A 93 -21.13 16.86 -20.33
N ILE A 94 -20.50 16.93 -19.14
CA ILE A 94 -21.19 17.37 -17.91
C ILE A 94 -21.70 18.81 -18.07
N LYS A 95 -20.88 19.71 -18.62
CA LYS A 95 -21.26 21.11 -18.82
C LYS A 95 -22.38 21.27 -19.83
N GLU A 96 -22.37 20.49 -20.90
CA GLU A 96 -23.44 20.44 -21.89
C GLU A 96 -24.75 19.97 -21.24
N ALA A 97 -24.72 18.88 -20.49
CA ALA A 97 -25.88 18.36 -19.78
C ALA A 97 -26.47 19.38 -18.79
N GLN A 98 -25.61 20.07 -18.04
CA GLN A 98 -26.05 21.14 -17.13
C GLN A 98 -26.71 22.30 -17.88
N SER A 99 -26.17 22.68 -19.03
CA SER A 99 -26.74 23.74 -19.87
C SER A 99 -28.09 23.33 -20.45
N ALA A 100 -28.25 22.07 -20.85
CA ALA A 100 -29.53 21.53 -21.32
C ALA A 100 -30.60 21.53 -20.21
N VAL A 101 -30.23 21.17 -18.98
CA VAL A 101 -31.14 21.25 -17.82
C VAL A 101 -31.55 22.69 -17.55
N ALA A 102 -30.61 23.64 -17.56
CA ALA A 102 -30.91 25.05 -17.36
C ALA A 102 -31.85 25.59 -18.46
N ALA A 103 -31.62 25.20 -19.72
CA ALA A 103 -32.50 25.56 -20.83
C ALA A 103 -33.92 24.97 -20.67
N ALA A 104 -34.02 23.72 -20.24
CA ALA A 104 -35.30 23.07 -19.98
C ALA A 104 -36.07 23.74 -18.82
N GLN A 105 -35.36 24.18 -17.77
CA GLN A 105 -35.94 24.93 -16.65
C GLN A 105 -36.46 26.30 -17.11
N ALA A 106 -35.66 27.04 -17.88
CA ALA A 106 -36.08 28.33 -18.44
C ALA A 106 -37.33 28.18 -19.34
N LEU A 107 -37.38 27.12 -20.15
CA LEU A 107 -38.55 26.81 -20.98
C LEU A 107 -39.78 26.50 -20.12
N LEU A 108 -39.61 25.74 -19.03
CA LEU A 108 -40.70 25.42 -18.10
C LEU A 108 -41.26 26.69 -17.44
N GLU A 109 -40.40 27.59 -16.98
CA GLU A 109 -40.80 28.88 -16.38
C GLU A 109 -41.55 29.77 -17.37
N GLN A 110 -41.09 29.80 -18.63
CA GLN A 110 -41.78 30.51 -19.70
C GLN A 110 -43.19 29.93 -19.90
N ARG A 111 -43.31 28.61 -20.03
CA ARG A 111 -44.60 27.92 -20.21
C ARG A 111 -45.55 28.18 -19.04
N GLN A 112 -45.06 28.14 -17.81
CA GLN A 112 -45.87 28.43 -16.62
C GLN A 112 -46.34 29.89 -16.58
N SER A 113 -45.56 30.81 -17.15
CA SER A 113 -45.95 32.22 -17.25
C SER A 113 -47.01 32.42 -18.35
N GLU A 114 -46.88 31.73 -19.48
CA GLU A 114 -47.89 31.69 -20.55
C GLU A 114 -49.23 31.15 -20.05
N THR A 115 -49.23 30.04 -19.30
CA THR A 115 -50.47 29.45 -18.76
C THR A 115 -51.15 30.35 -17.73
N ARG A 116 -50.38 31.00 -16.84
CA ARG A 116 -50.92 31.98 -15.89
C ARG A 116 -51.57 33.16 -16.61
N ALA A 117 -50.92 33.71 -17.63
CA ALA A 117 -51.47 34.81 -18.41
C ALA A 117 -52.76 34.40 -19.15
N ALA A 118 -52.78 33.21 -19.76
CA ALA A 118 -53.96 32.66 -20.41
C ALA A 118 -55.13 32.49 -19.42
N GLN A 119 -54.85 31.99 -18.21
CA GLN A 119 -55.88 31.84 -17.17
C GLN A 119 -56.45 33.19 -16.73
N SER A 120 -55.60 34.19 -16.52
CA SER A 120 -56.06 35.55 -16.18
C SER A 120 -56.95 36.14 -17.26
N LEU A 121 -56.62 35.92 -18.53
CA LEU A 121 -57.43 36.37 -19.67
C LEU A 121 -58.81 35.70 -19.70
N VAL A 122 -58.87 34.39 -19.43
CA VAL A 122 -60.13 33.65 -19.33
C VAL A 122 -60.99 34.19 -18.19
N ASN A 123 -60.39 34.40 -17.01
CA ASN A 123 -61.10 34.94 -15.85
C ASN A 123 -61.68 36.34 -16.12
N GLN A 124 -60.92 37.22 -16.80
CA GLN A 124 -61.40 38.55 -17.19
C GLN A 124 -62.58 38.48 -18.16
N ARG A 125 -62.53 37.60 -19.16
CA ARG A 125 -63.65 37.41 -20.10
C ARG A 125 -64.90 36.88 -19.42
N GLN A 126 -64.75 35.97 -18.46
CA GLN A 126 -65.88 35.46 -17.66
C GLN A 126 -66.51 36.56 -16.80
N ALA A 127 -65.69 37.40 -16.16
CA ALA A 127 -66.19 38.54 -15.38
C ALA A 127 -66.97 39.55 -16.24
N ASN A 128 -66.49 39.83 -17.45
CA ASN A 128 -67.18 40.72 -18.40
C ASN A 128 -68.46 40.12 -19.03
N TRP A 129 -68.67 38.80 -18.94
CA TRP A 129 -69.84 38.11 -19.51
C TRP A 129 -70.91 37.77 -18.46
N THR A 130 -70.99 38.55 -17.38
CA THR A 130 -72.15 38.51 -16.49
C THR A 130 -73.10 39.66 -16.87
N PRO A 131 -74.35 39.38 -17.31
CA PRO A 131 -75.31 40.37 -17.82
C PRO A 131 -75.87 41.29 -16.73
#